data_AF-A0AAX2ADR0-F1
#
_entry.id   AF-A0AAX2ADR0-F1
#
_cell.length_a   1.000
_cell.length_b   1.000
_cell.length_c   1.000
_cell.angle_alpha   90.00
_cell.angle_beta   90.00
_cell.angle_gamma   90.00
#
_symmetry.space_group_name_H-M   'P 1'
#
loop_
_entity.id
_entity.type
_entity.pdbx_description
1 polymer ?
#
loop_
_entity_poly.entity_id
_entity_poly.type
_entity_poly.pdbx_seq_one_letter_code
_entity_poly.pdbx_strand_id
1 'polypeptide(L)'
;MIILQNKDLLQKGSERACYEHPFDKNKIIKIVYNQKGKNNQNDQELYYYNFLNKQNIDYNNISICYGKIDTNLGEGLVFEKII
;
A
#
# COMPACT_ATOMS: atom_id res chain seq x y z
N MET A 1 3.10 -13.14 -7.24
CA MET A 1 3.51 -13.02 -5.82
C MET A 1 4.85 -12.30 -5.75
N ILE A 2 4.92 -11.17 -5.05
CA ILE A 2 6.16 -10.40 -4.82
C ILE A 2 6.89 -10.95 -3.59
N ILE A 3 8.22 -11.02 -3.64
CA ILE A 3 9.04 -11.38 -2.48
C ILE A 3 9.64 -10.11 -1.88
N LEU A 4 9.21 -9.80 -0.66
CA LEU A 4 9.71 -8.70 0.16
C LEU A 4 10.75 -9.24 1.15
N GLN A 5 11.85 -8.50 1.27
CA GLN A 5 12.97 -8.78 2.16
C GLN A 5 13.15 -7.62 3.15
N ASN A 6 13.91 -7.85 4.22
CA ASN A 6 14.19 -6.80 5.21
C ASN A 6 14.91 -5.58 4.63
N LYS A 7 15.70 -5.77 3.57
CA LYS A 7 16.38 -4.66 2.86
C LYS A 7 15.39 -3.72 2.15
N ASP A 8 14.20 -4.24 1.83
CA ASP A 8 13.16 -3.48 1.14
C ASP A 8 12.32 -2.68 2.16
N LEU A 9 12.47 -2.92 3.47
CA LEU A 9 11.72 -2.22 4.51
C LEU A 9 12.15 -0.75 4.60
N LEU A 10 11.23 0.15 4.27
CA LEU A 10 11.44 1.59 4.39
C LEU A 10 11.13 2.08 5.81
N GLN A 11 9.96 1.68 6.33
CA GLN A 11 9.51 2.12 7.65
C GLN A 11 8.47 1.14 8.20
N LYS A 12 8.46 0.99 9.53
CA LYS A 12 7.42 0.25 10.26
C LYS A 12 6.64 1.22 11.14
N GLY A 13 5.32 1.24 10.97
CA GLY A 13 4.38 2.04 11.78
C GLY A 13 3.89 1.27 13.01
N SER A 14 2.66 1.55 13.46
CA SER A 14 1.97 0.77 14.50
C SER A 14 1.22 -0.45 13.94
N GLU A 15 0.62 -0.30 12.76
CA GLU A 15 -0.25 -1.30 12.13
C GLU A 15 0.32 -1.87 10.83
N ARG A 16 1.07 -1.05 10.09
CA ARG A 16 1.57 -1.37 8.75
C ARG A 16 3.07 -1.14 8.62
N ALA A 17 3.69 -1.94 7.77
CA ALA A 17 5.06 -1.76 7.32
C ALA A 17 5.04 -1.34 5.84
N CYS A 18 5.86 -0.35 5.49
CA CYS A 18 6.06 0.11 4.12
C CYS A 18 7.36 -0.50 3.59
N TYR A 19 7.25 -1.18 2.45
CA TYR A 19 8.38 -1.73 1.72
C TYR A 19 8.54 -1.01 0.38
N GLU A 20 9.76 -0.82 -0.09
CA GLU A 20 10.02 -0.45 -1.48
C GLU A 20 9.64 -1.60 -2.41
N HIS A 21 9.04 -1.28 -3.56
CA HIS A 21 8.67 -2.31 -4.52
C HIS A 21 9.93 -2.82 -5.25
N PRO A 22 10.27 -4.13 -5.17
CA PRO A 22 11.58 -4.65 -5.59
C PRO A 22 11.85 -4.54 -7.10
N PHE A 23 10.80 -4.33 -7.90
CA PHE A 23 10.90 -4.17 -9.35
C PHE A 23 10.52 -2.77 -9.84
N ASP A 24 10.11 -1.86 -8.95
CA ASP A 24 9.70 -0.52 -9.33
C ASP A 24 9.99 0.48 -8.20
N LYS A 25 11.10 1.20 -8.35
CA LYS A 25 11.57 2.19 -7.37
C LYS A 25 10.61 3.37 -7.15
N ASN A 26 9.62 3.57 -8.03
CA ASN A 26 8.63 4.63 -7.90
C ASN A 26 7.39 4.17 -7.11
N LYS A 27 7.39 2.92 -6.61
CA LYS A 27 6.28 2.34 -5.87
C LYS A 27 6.70 1.81 -4.50
N ILE A 28 5.75 1.78 -3.59
CA ILE A 28 5.86 1.14 -2.28
C ILE A 28 4.73 0.12 -2.11
N ILE A 29 4.95 -0.85 -1.23
CA ILE A 29 3.94 -1.83 -0.82
C ILE A 29 3.70 -1.68 0.68
N LYS A 30 2.45 -1.41 1.05
CA LYS A 30 2.01 -1.32 2.46
C LYS A 30 1.43 -2.65 2.91
N ILE A 31 2.08 -3.30 3.90
CA ILE A 31 1.68 -4.59 4.46
C ILE A 31 1.13 -4.39 5.88
N VAL A 32 -0.07 -4.90 6.16
CA VAL A 32 -0.63 -4.96 7.52
C VAL A 32 -0.02 -6.14 8.26
N TYR A 33 0.64 -5.88 9.40
CA TYR A 33 1.21 -6.95 10.24
C TYR A 33 0.53 -7.04 11.62
N ASN A 34 -0.26 -6.04 12.02
CA ASN A 34 -0.98 -6.03 13.28
C ASN A 34 -2.50 -6.05 13.05
N GLN A 35 -3.07 -7.26 13.00
CA GLN A 35 -4.50 -7.47 12.80
C GLN A 35 -5.34 -7.26 14.08
N LYS A 36 -4.73 -6.87 15.20
CA LYS A 36 -5.47 -6.59 16.45
C LYS A 36 -6.33 -5.33 16.35
N GLY A 37 -6.04 -4.43 15.40
CA GLY A 37 -6.91 -3.32 15.04
C GLY A 37 -8.05 -3.82 14.15
N LYS A 38 -9.31 -3.56 14.52
CA LYS A 38 -10.52 -3.88 13.73
C LYS A 38 -10.60 -3.15 12.38
N ASN A 39 -9.65 -2.27 12.08
CA ASN A 39 -9.70 -1.40 10.92
C ASN A 39 -8.85 -1.99 9.81
N ASN A 40 -9.53 -2.56 8.81
CA ASN A 40 -8.90 -3.05 7.60
C ASN A 40 -8.46 -1.86 6.73
N GLN A 41 -7.40 -1.18 7.15
CA GLN A 41 -6.96 0.11 6.59
C GLN A 41 -6.73 0.02 5.08
N ASN A 42 -6.16 -1.09 4.60
CA ASN A 42 -5.93 -1.30 3.17
C ASN A 42 -7.26 -1.40 2.40
N ASP A 43 -8.26 -2.09 2.94
CA ASP A 43 -9.59 -2.16 2.29
C ASP A 43 -10.32 -0.83 2.32
N GLN A 44 -10.22 -0.07 3.42
CA GLN A 44 -10.78 1.27 3.52
C GLN A 44 -10.12 2.23 2.53
N GLU A 45 -8.78 2.25 2.46
CA GLU A 45 -8.04 3.04 1.49
C GLU A 45 -8.46 2.67 0.06
N LEU A 46 -8.45 1.39 -0.30
CA LEU A 46 -8.84 0.93 -1.63
C LEU A 46 -10.29 1.35 -1.97
N TYR A 47 -11.22 1.23 -1.02
CA TYR A 47 -12.59 1.67 -1.20
C TYR A 47 -12.68 3.16 -1.55
N TYR A 48 -11.95 4.02 -0.82
CA TYR A 48 -11.96 5.46 -1.08
C TYR A 48 -11.32 5.80 -2.42
N TYR A 49 -10.19 5.20 -2.80
CA TYR A 49 -9.60 5.42 -4.13
C TYR A 49 -10.53 4.97 -5.26
N ASN A 50 -11.21 3.83 -5.08
CA ASN A 50 -12.22 3.37 -6.04
C ASN A 50 -13.40 4.34 -6.14
N PHE A 51 -13.83 4.93 -5.02
CA PHE A 51 -14.87 5.96 -5.01
C PHE A 51 -14.41 7.20 -5.78
N LEU A 52 -13.22 7.75 -5.49
CA LEU A 52 -12.68 8.94 -6.18
C LEU A 52 -12.56 8.72 -7.69
N ASN A 53 -12.05 7.55 -8.09
CA ASN A 53 -11.96 7.12 -9.49
C ASN A 53 -13.33 7.09 -10.18
N LYS A 54 -14.33 6.48 -9.54
CA LYS A 54 -15.69 6.42 -10.08
C LYS A 54 -16.35 7.78 -10.23
N GLN A 55 -16.01 8.73 -9.37
CA GLN A 55 -16.55 10.10 -9.41
C GLN A 55 -15.75 11.05 -10.33
N ASN A 56 -14.67 10.58 -10.98
CA ASN A 56 -13.73 11.42 -11.73
C ASN A 56 -13.24 12.64 -10.93
N ILE A 57 -13.05 12.47 -9.61
CA ILE A 57 -12.51 13.52 -8.75
C ILE A 57 -11.01 13.61 -9.01
N ASP A 58 -10.49 14.82 -9.23
CA ASP A 58 -9.05 15.05 -9.27
C ASP A 58 -8.45 14.86 -7.87
N TYR A 59 -7.50 13.95 -7.76
CA TYR A 59 -6.78 13.66 -6.53
C TYR A 59 -5.26 13.66 -6.75
N ASN A 60 -4.75 14.42 -7.72
CA ASN A 60 -3.31 14.55 -8.01
C ASN A 60 -2.45 15.07 -6.83
N ASN A 61 -3.08 15.59 -5.78
CA ASN A 61 -2.41 16.03 -4.55
C ASN A 61 -2.22 14.92 -3.49
N ILE A 62 -2.70 13.70 -3.76
CA ILE A 62 -2.48 12.52 -2.91
C ILE A 62 -1.82 11.41 -3.73
N SER A 63 -1.00 10.58 -3.07
CA SER A 63 -0.27 9.48 -3.72
C SER A 63 -1.21 8.53 -4.47
N ILE A 64 -0.84 8.10 -5.68
CA ILE A 64 -1.66 7.16 -6.45
C ILE A 64 -1.71 5.78 -5.77
N CYS A 65 -2.91 5.21 -5.65
CA CYS A 65 -3.12 3.81 -5.25
C CYS A 65 -3.25 2.93 -6.50
N TYR A 66 -2.36 1.94 -6.65
CA TYR A 66 -2.36 1.02 -7.80
C TYR A 66 -3.14 -0.28 -7.53
N GLY A 67 -3.67 -0.45 -6.32
CA GLY A 67 -4.44 -1.63 -5.91
C GLY A 67 -3.62 -2.69 -5.18
N LYS A 68 -4.24 -3.86 -5.00
CA LYS A 68 -3.73 -4.95 -4.16
C LYS A 68 -2.71 -5.81 -4.91
N ILE A 69 -1.78 -6.40 -4.16
CA ILE A 69 -0.81 -7.37 -4.68
C ILE A 69 -0.52 -8.46 -3.65
N ASP A 70 -0.34 -9.70 -4.12
CA ASP A 70 0.07 -10.81 -3.26
C ASP A 70 1.57 -10.78 -2.99
N THR A 71 1.96 -10.95 -1.72
CA THR A 71 3.37 -11.02 -1.30
C THR A 71 3.64 -12.23 -0.40
N ASN A 72 4.90 -12.55 -0.17
CA ASN A 72 5.32 -13.54 0.83
C ASN A 72 4.95 -13.16 2.28
N LEU A 73 4.51 -11.93 2.53
CA LEU A 73 4.09 -11.44 3.85
C LEU A 73 2.56 -11.25 3.95
N GLY A 74 1.81 -11.71 2.95
CA GLY A 74 0.36 -11.52 2.82
C GLY A 74 -0.02 -10.51 1.73
N GLU A 75 -1.29 -10.11 1.70
CA GLU A 75 -1.78 -9.09 0.77
C GLU A 75 -1.21 -7.70 1.11
N GLY A 76 -0.68 -7.01 0.11
CA GLY A 76 -0.22 -5.63 0.21
C GLY A 76 -1.04 -4.68 -0.63
N LEU A 77 -1.02 -3.40 -0.26
CA LEU A 77 -1.61 -2.32 -1.04
C LEU A 77 -0.49 -1.47 -1.66
N VAL A 78 -0.49 -1.34 -2.98
CA VAL A 78 0.57 -0.69 -3.75
C VAL A 78 0.26 0.80 -3.90
N PHE A 79 1.24 1.63 -3.57
CA PHE A 79 1.15 3.09 -3.69
C PHE A 79 2.34 3.67 -4.44
N GLU A 80 2.14 4.87 -4.97
CA GLU A 80 3.21 5.75 -5.43
C GLU A 80 4.16 6.10 -4.28
N LYS A 81 5.46 6.11 -4.59
CA LYS A 81 6.52 6.55 -3.69
C LYS A 81 6.68 8.06 -3.79
N ILE A 82 6.50 8.77 -2.68
CA ILE A 82 6.75 10.21 -2.57
C ILE A 82 8.18 10.44 -2.05
N ILE A 83 8.91 11.38 -2.67
CA ILE A 83 10.32 11.73 -2.36
C ILE A 83 10.39 13.15 -1.82
#